data_AF-A0A094DN46-F1
#
_entry.id   AF-A0A094DN46-F1
#
_cell.length_a   1.000
_cell.length_b   1.000
_cell.length_c   1.000
_cell.angle_alpha   90.00
_cell.angle_beta   90.00
_cell.angle_gamma   90.00
#
_symmetry.space_group_name_H-M   'P 1'
#
loop_
_entity.id
_entity.type
_entity.pdbx_description
1 polymer ?
#
loop_
_entity_poly.entity_id
_entity_poly.type
_entity_poly.pdbx_seq_one_letter_code
_entity_poly.pdbx_strand_id
1 'polypeptide(L)'
;MRAYWYDNLPGDQREPHDSGREVSLDQLSRVGVLYYNYSDIEQVDALASERSYKNRDVITVSPGSMGDVYETKVKSFFAEHMHEDEEIRYIRDGKGYFDVRNEGDEWIRILLEKDDLIILPAGIYHRFTTDESNFIVAMRLFKEEPKWTPLNRGPDVDVNPYRQDQCLLVFERRWDLALSCEAAQEMDAFKVEDLGFNGVAENVALPGSDGGAQQPDLNASPGRARHELKVELPSSCDPPGPNNPPKQLVWIIFGATGHIGRSLTSCALRHNDLVVAVGQTHVNLPASMQNWHPNCLGTLCDVRSRATVEAVITKTIEKFGRIDLIANCSGTAIIGACEDQDEHEIRNQIETNFMGTLNILQLSLPYFREQAHGRYLIFSSTTGALGVPGLGPYCASKYAVEGLIEALLYEVDAFNIKATLVEPGLVRRDDPDQPEREKIVGTGLPLYGHFLIKPASEPYSSPTSPAQHYKRMVQWLGDRQPTSVVKSAELVWQLGHCSFPPLRLLLGSFAVESIRDRLRCVIEEGEDWRELNWPSEESSGAGDEKDEKEEPERDEEADDDVKEETAHN
;
A
#
# COMPACT_ATOMS: atom_id res chain seq x y z
N MET A 1 14.37 22.67 21.70
CA MET A 1 14.62 21.22 21.63
C MET A 1 16.02 20.85 21.12
N ARG A 2 16.57 19.73 21.62
CA ARG A 2 17.76 19.03 21.10
C ARG A 2 17.45 17.53 20.96
N ALA A 3 17.82 16.90 19.85
CA ALA A 3 17.62 15.46 19.62
C ALA A 3 18.93 14.76 19.23
N TYR A 4 19.12 13.54 19.75
CA TYR A 4 20.34 12.76 19.58
C TYR A 4 20.08 11.28 19.79
N TRP A 5 21.00 10.43 19.36
CA TRP A 5 20.90 8.99 19.61
C TRP A 5 21.22 8.67 21.06
N TYR A 6 20.41 7.81 21.67
CA TYR A 6 20.60 7.36 23.05
C TYR A 6 21.80 6.40 23.13
N ASP A 7 22.68 6.57 24.12
CA ASP A 7 23.93 5.81 24.24
C ASP A 7 23.78 4.33 24.65
N ASN A 8 22.63 3.96 25.21
CA ASN A 8 22.28 2.64 25.76
C ASN A 8 23.20 2.19 26.91
N LEU A 9 23.90 3.13 27.55
CA LEU A 9 24.71 2.84 28.72
C LEU A 9 23.81 2.64 29.95
N PRO A 10 24.19 1.75 30.90
CA PRO A 10 23.49 1.64 32.17
C PRO A 10 23.57 2.96 32.96
N GLY A 11 22.45 3.44 33.49
CA GLY A 11 22.37 4.70 34.24
C GLY A 11 20.96 5.01 34.70
N ASP A 12 20.78 6.13 35.40
CA ASP A 12 19.45 6.66 35.69
C ASP A 12 18.84 7.21 34.39
N GLN A 13 17.64 6.77 34.04
CA GLN A 13 16.91 7.21 32.84
C GLN A 13 16.81 8.74 32.69
N ARG A 14 16.90 9.49 33.81
CA ARG A 14 16.84 10.96 33.89
C ARG A 14 18.14 11.65 33.49
N GLU A 15 19.26 10.92 33.41
CA GLU A 15 20.52 11.45 32.88
C GLU A 15 20.41 11.68 31.37
N PRO A 16 21.27 12.50 30.74
CA PRO A 16 21.16 12.81 29.31
C PRO A 16 21.23 11.60 28.36
N HIS A 17 22.10 10.61 28.64
CA HIS A 17 22.34 9.46 27.75
C HIS A 17 22.70 9.83 26.30
N ASP A 18 23.56 10.83 26.14
CA ASP A 18 23.95 11.39 24.85
C ASP A 18 25.13 10.63 24.22
N SER A 19 24.88 9.94 23.10
CA SER A 19 25.93 9.23 22.36
C SER A 19 26.88 10.14 21.57
N GLY A 20 26.61 11.44 21.50
CA GLY A 20 27.34 12.39 20.66
C GLY A 20 26.94 12.38 19.18
N ARG A 21 26.02 11.49 18.78
CA ARG A 21 25.42 11.50 17.43
C ARG A 21 24.16 12.36 17.48
N GLU A 22 24.16 13.52 16.84
CA GLU A 22 22.98 14.38 16.76
C GLU A 22 21.93 13.85 15.76
N VAL A 23 20.68 14.24 15.98
CA VAL A 23 19.54 13.95 15.09
C VAL A 23 18.89 15.27 14.69
N SER A 24 18.81 15.53 13.38
CA SER A 24 18.19 16.74 12.85
C SER A 24 16.65 16.67 12.90
N LEU A 25 15.98 17.84 12.77
CA LEU A 25 14.52 17.89 12.65
C LEU A 25 13.99 17.10 11.45
N ASP A 26 14.73 17.10 10.34
CA ASP A 26 14.41 16.31 9.17
C ASP A 26 14.52 14.79 9.46
N GLN A 27 15.49 14.36 10.26
CA GLN A 27 15.57 12.96 10.66
C GLN A 27 14.44 12.56 11.62
N LEU A 28 13.95 13.46 12.47
CA LEU A 28 12.78 13.23 13.31
C LEU A 28 11.48 13.16 12.50
N SER A 29 11.32 14.01 11.49
CA SER A 29 10.11 14.01 10.64
C SER A 29 9.96 12.71 9.84
N ARG A 30 11.08 12.06 9.50
CA ARG A 30 11.11 10.74 8.83
C ARG A 30 10.53 9.62 9.69
N VAL A 31 10.74 9.65 11.02
CA VAL A 31 10.08 8.70 11.94
C VAL A 31 8.66 9.13 12.32
N GLY A 32 8.16 10.19 11.68
CA GLY A 32 6.80 10.72 11.84
C GLY A 32 6.64 11.73 12.97
N VAL A 33 7.71 12.07 13.68
CA VAL A 33 7.68 13.02 14.80
C VAL A 33 7.66 14.44 14.27
N LEU A 34 6.65 15.23 14.66
CA LEU A 34 6.58 16.65 14.34
C LEU A 34 7.00 17.48 15.55
N TYR A 35 7.69 18.59 15.28
CA TYR A 35 8.17 19.50 16.30
C TYR A 35 7.86 20.95 15.92
N TYR A 36 7.48 21.72 16.93
CA TYR A 36 7.27 23.16 16.82
C TYR A 36 7.84 23.84 18.06
N ASN A 37 8.27 25.09 17.92
CA ASN A 37 8.61 25.96 19.04
C ASN A 37 7.63 27.13 19.05
N TYR A 38 6.76 27.16 20.06
CA TYR A 38 5.68 28.13 20.21
C TYR A 38 5.82 28.85 21.53
N SER A 39 6.31 30.08 21.46
CA SER A 39 6.44 30.96 22.63
C SER A 39 5.09 31.54 23.06
N ASP A 40 4.08 31.54 22.18
CA ASP A 40 2.73 31.99 22.46
C ASP A 40 1.71 30.84 22.43
N ILE A 41 0.77 30.87 23.38
CA ILE A 41 -0.33 29.91 23.45
C ILE A 41 -1.28 30.04 22.26
N GLU A 42 -1.40 31.25 21.66
CA GLU A 42 -2.24 31.44 20.47
C GLU A 42 -1.78 30.57 19.28
N GLN A 43 -0.48 30.29 19.17
CA GLN A 43 0.05 29.40 18.15
C GLN A 43 -0.35 27.94 18.39
N VAL A 44 -0.43 27.53 19.66
CA VAL A 44 -0.92 26.21 20.06
C VAL A 44 -2.42 26.10 19.78
N ASP A 45 -3.19 27.16 20.02
CA ASP A 45 -4.63 27.22 19.73
C ASP A 45 -4.93 27.15 18.22
N ALA A 46 -4.09 27.81 17.40
CA ALA A 46 -4.17 27.71 15.95
C ALA A 46 -3.91 26.27 15.46
N LEU A 47 -2.83 25.63 15.94
CA LEU A 47 -2.51 24.23 15.62
C LEU A 47 -3.62 23.28 16.08
N ALA A 48 -4.20 23.53 17.26
CA ALA A 48 -5.30 22.74 17.79
C ALA A 48 -6.56 22.84 16.91
N SER A 49 -6.85 24.03 16.40
CA SER A 49 -7.96 24.25 15.48
C SER A 49 -7.72 23.56 14.14
N GLU A 50 -6.51 23.72 13.58
CA GLU A 50 -6.10 23.09 12.31
C GLU A 50 -6.19 21.55 12.37
N ARG A 51 -5.70 20.95 13.46
CA ARG A 51 -5.65 19.47 13.62
C ARG A 51 -6.87 18.89 14.34
N SER A 52 -7.90 19.72 14.58
CA SER A 52 -9.17 19.32 15.22
C SER A 52 -9.00 18.70 16.63
N TYR A 53 -8.12 19.26 17.46
CA TYR A 53 -8.02 18.89 18.87
C TYR A 53 -9.14 19.55 19.69
N LYS A 54 -10.07 18.73 20.20
CA LYS A 54 -11.28 19.20 20.93
C LYS A 54 -11.05 19.41 22.42
N ASN A 55 -10.10 18.68 23.01
CA ASN A 55 -9.86 18.70 24.46
C ASN A 55 -8.39 18.99 24.77
N ARG A 56 -8.14 19.60 25.93
CA ARG A 56 -6.80 19.79 26.48
C ARG A 56 -6.80 19.75 28.00
N ASP A 57 -5.68 19.33 28.58
CA ASP A 57 -5.41 19.47 30.01
C ASP A 57 -3.93 19.81 30.25
N VAL A 58 -3.59 20.13 31.50
CA VAL A 58 -2.22 20.43 31.92
C VAL A 58 -1.84 19.50 33.06
N ILE A 59 -0.69 18.86 32.93
CA ILE A 59 -0.12 18.00 33.96
C ILE A 59 1.21 18.55 34.46
N THR A 60 1.45 18.38 35.75
CA THR A 60 2.75 18.65 36.38
C THR A 60 3.32 17.33 36.87
N VAL A 61 4.48 16.94 36.35
CA VAL A 61 5.21 15.74 36.76
C VAL A 61 6.38 16.19 37.62
N SER A 62 6.22 16.07 38.94
CA SER A 62 7.28 16.30 39.91
C SER A 62 7.02 15.56 41.21
N PRO A 63 8.05 15.33 42.06
CA PRO A 63 7.85 14.77 43.39
C PRO A 63 6.87 15.61 44.22
N GLY A 64 6.90 16.94 44.07
CA GLY A 64 6.01 17.84 44.78
C GLY A 64 4.54 17.74 44.36
N SER A 65 4.26 17.52 43.07
CA SER A 65 2.87 17.40 42.56
C SER A 65 2.30 15.98 42.72
N MET A 66 3.14 14.95 42.62
CA MET A 66 2.71 13.55 42.59
C MET A 66 2.93 12.80 43.92
N GLY A 67 3.74 13.34 44.84
CA GLY A 67 4.03 12.70 46.13
C GLY A 67 4.62 11.29 45.97
N ASP A 68 4.19 10.36 46.82
CA ASP A 68 4.76 9.01 46.93
C ASP A 68 4.62 8.16 45.64
N VAL A 69 3.71 8.51 44.73
CA VAL A 69 3.52 7.76 43.47
C VAL A 69 4.45 8.24 42.34
N TYR A 70 5.19 9.33 42.54
CA TYR A 70 6.06 9.92 41.52
C TYR A 70 7.02 8.89 40.91
N GLU A 71 7.80 8.21 41.76
CA GLU A 71 8.81 7.24 41.32
C GLU A 71 8.21 6.06 40.55
N THR A 72 7.04 5.58 40.97
CA THR A 72 6.33 4.51 40.27
C THR A 72 5.79 4.98 38.93
N LYS A 73 5.26 6.21 38.85
CA LYS A 73 4.70 6.78 37.62
C LYS A 73 5.77 7.07 36.59
N VAL A 74 6.88 7.69 36.98
CA VAL A 74 8.00 7.98 36.08
C VAL A 74 8.61 6.69 35.52
N LYS A 75 8.71 5.62 36.33
CA LYS A 75 9.10 4.29 35.81
C LYS A 75 8.09 3.72 34.81
N SER A 76 6.78 3.89 35.06
CA SER A 76 5.75 3.42 34.14
C SER A 76 5.74 4.20 32.82
N PHE A 77 6.05 5.49 32.83
CA PHE A 77 6.15 6.30 31.61
C PHE A 77 7.40 5.98 30.80
N PHE A 78 8.46 5.53 31.48
CA PHE A 78 9.70 5.15 30.82
C PHE A 78 9.71 3.71 30.31
N ALA A 79 8.72 2.90 30.71
CA ALA A 79 8.47 1.62 30.06
C ALA A 79 8.10 1.85 28.60
N GLU A 80 8.69 1.09 27.68
CA GLU A 80 8.44 1.26 26.25
C GLU A 80 7.01 0.85 25.87
N HIS A 81 6.28 1.79 25.26
CA HIS A 81 4.87 1.62 24.89
C HIS A 81 4.51 2.41 23.64
N MET A 82 3.30 2.18 23.12
CA MET A 82 2.69 2.98 22.07
C MET A 82 1.25 3.35 22.42
N HIS A 83 0.70 4.32 21.69
CA HIS A 83 -0.70 4.71 21.73
C HIS A 83 -1.35 4.56 20.35
N GLU A 84 -2.65 4.28 20.32
CA GLU A 84 -3.44 4.18 19.08
C GLU A 84 -3.86 5.55 18.53
N ASP A 85 -3.68 6.60 19.32
CA ASP A 85 -3.88 7.99 18.95
C ASP A 85 -2.52 8.73 18.92
N GLU A 86 -2.46 9.87 18.23
CA GLU A 86 -1.28 10.75 18.28
C GLU A 86 -1.07 11.27 19.71
N GLU A 87 0.19 11.35 20.15
CA GLU A 87 0.55 11.93 21.44
C GLU A 87 1.13 13.34 21.26
N ILE A 88 0.38 14.34 21.74
CA ILE A 88 0.76 15.74 21.66
C ILE A 88 1.16 16.26 23.04
N ARG A 89 2.33 16.90 23.12
CA ARG A 89 2.84 17.51 24.35
C ARG A 89 3.41 18.88 24.06
N TYR A 90 2.86 19.91 24.71
CA TYR A 90 3.40 21.26 24.71
C TYR A 90 3.94 21.60 26.08
N ILE A 91 5.24 21.91 26.17
CA ILE A 91 5.92 22.11 27.44
C ILE A 91 5.71 23.56 27.91
N ARG A 92 5.09 23.71 29.07
CA ARG A 92 4.79 25.02 29.68
C ARG A 92 5.89 25.45 30.65
N ASP A 93 6.56 24.49 31.27
CA ASP A 93 7.66 24.73 32.19
C ASP A 93 8.48 23.44 32.43
N GLY A 94 9.70 23.57 32.94
CA GLY A 94 10.60 22.44 33.21
C GLY A 94 11.09 21.73 31.94
N LYS A 95 11.60 20.50 32.12
CA LYS A 95 12.29 19.73 31.07
C LYS A 95 12.02 18.24 31.16
N GLY A 96 12.08 17.56 30.01
CA GLY A 96 11.96 16.12 29.97
C GLY A 96 12.46 15.52 28.66
N TYR A 97 12.66 14.21 28.69
CA TYR A 97 13.11 13.41 27.58
C TYR A 97 11.96 12.57 27.03
N PHE A 98 11.73 12.70 25.74
CA PHE A 98 10.89 11.80 24.96
C PHE A 98 11.80 10.96 24.08
N ASP A 99 11.82 9.65 24.31
CA ASP A 99 12.59 8.73 23.49
C ASP A 99 11.65 8.03 22.51
N VAL A 100 12.05 7.93 21.24
CA VAL A 100 11.30 7.25 20.18
C VAL A 100 12.17 6.23 19.46
N ARG A 101 11.57 5.15 18.96
CA ARG A 101 12.28 4.17 18.13
C ARG A 101 12.38 4.64 16.68
N ASN A 102 13.56 4.49 16.08
CA ASN A 102 13.73 4.59 14.64
C ASN A 102 13.42 3.25 13.93
N GLU A 103 13.59 3.23 12.60
CA GLU A 103 13.47 2.04 11.75
C GLU A 103 14.40 0.89 12.15
N GLY A 104 15.61 1.21 12.63
CA GLY A 104 16.63 0.26 13.04
C GLY A 104 16.46 -0.27 14.47
N ASP A 105 15.35 0.06 15.13
CA ASP A 105 15.09 -0.24 16.54
C ASP A 105 16.15 0.37 17.48
N GLU A 106 16.74 1.49 17.11
CA GLU A 106 17.58 2.35 17.93
C GLU A 106 16.74 3.47 18.58
N TRP A 107 17.18 3.92 19.76
CA TRP A 107 16.54 5.01 20.49
C TRP A 107 17.06 6.37 20.04
N ILE A 108 16.14 7.25 19.67
CA ILE A 108 16.38 8.68 19.52
C ILE A 108 15.79 9.37 20.74
N ARG A 109 16.62 10.10 21.47
CA ARG A 109 16.21 10.91 22.63
C ARG A 109 15.99 12.36 22.21
N ILE A 110 14.88 12.93 22.66
CA ILE A 110 14.46 14.28 22.35
C ILE A 110 14.28 15.04 23.66
N LEU A 111 15.15 16.01 23.91
CA LEU A 111 15.04 16.94 25.04
C LEU A 111 14.05 18.05 24.68
N LEU A 112 12.95 18.12 25.43
CA LEU A 112 11.97 19.21 25.33
C LEU A 112 12.07 20.11 26.57
N GLU A 113 12.01 21.40 26.33
CA GLU A 113 11.98 22.43 27.36
C GLU A 113 10.79 23.36 27.12
N LYS A 114 10.58 24.34 28.00
CA LYS A 114 9.52 25.34 27.84
C LYS A 114 9.43 25.87 26.41
N ASP A 115 8.20 25.99 25.92
CA ASP A 115 7.80 26.46 24.58
C ASP A 115 8.00 25.42 23.45
N ASP A 116 8.58 24.26 23.74
CA ASP A 116 8.63 23.15 22.78
C ASP A 116 7.30 22.39 22.71
N LEU A 117 6.85 22.08 21.49
CA LEU A 117 5.71 21.21 21.19
C LEU A 117 6.17 20.02 20.35
N ILE A 118 5.79 18.81 20.76
CA ILE A 118 6.01 17.58 19.99
C ILE A 118 4.67 16.89 19.68
N ILE A 119 4.60 16.27 18.50
CA ILE A 119 3.55 15.34 18.11
C ILE A 119 4.21 14.01 17.76
N LEU A 120 3.89 12.97 18.51
CA LEU A 120 4.24 11.60 18.22
C LEU A 120 3.10 10.95 17.42
N PRO A 121 3.36 10.30 16.28
CA PRO A 121 2.31 9.67 15.50
C PRO A 121 1.72 8.46 16.24
N ALA A 122 0.44 8.15 15.97
CA ALA A 122 -0.17 6.91 16.45
C ALA A 122 0.69 5.70 16.08
N GLY A 123 0.82 4.72 16.98
CA GLY A 123 1.56 3.48 16.73
C GLY A 123 3.08 3.55 16.90
N ILE A 124 3.69 4.72 17.15
CA ILE A 124 5.14 4.78 17.41
C ILE A 124 5.46 4.28 18.82
N TYR A 125 6.49 3.44 18.92
CA TYR A 125 7.07 3.10 20.22
C TYR A 125 7.86 4.27 20.78
N HIS A 126 7.50 4.65 22.00
CA HIS A 126 8.11 5.74 22.71
C HIS A 126 8.12 5.49 24.21
N ARG A 127 8.81 6.36 24.92
CA ARG A 127 8.86 6.42 26.38
C ARG A 127 9.19 7.83 26.84
N PHE A 128 8.82 8.15 28.07
CA PHE A 128 9.00 9.48 28.65
C PHE A 128 9.64 9.42 30.03
N THR A 129 10.51 10.39 30.34
CA THR A 129 11.01 10.66 31.68
C THR A 129 11.29 12.15 31.87
N THR A 130 11.28 12.63 33.10
CA THR A 130 11.84 13.94 33.44
C THR A 130 13.36 13.91 33.29
N ASP A 131 13.99 15.09 33.28
CA ASP A 131 15.42 15.21 33.52
C ASP A 131 15.75 15.10 35.02
N GLU A 132 17.02 15.34 35.37
CA GLU A 132 17.53 15.33 36.75
C GLU A 132 16.86 16.37 37.66
N SER A 133 16.23 17.41 37.10
CA SER A 133 15.46 18.39 37.88
C SER A 133 14.13 17.83 38.40
N ASN A 134 13.69 16.68 37.87
CA ASN A 134 12.47 16.00 38.27
C ASN A 134 11.22 16.90 38.17
N PHE A 135 11.20 17.78 37.17
CA PHE A 135 10.13 18.76 37.03
C PHE A 135 9.82 19.06 35.56
N ILE A 136 8.57 18.83 35.17
CA ILE A 136 8.00 19.31 33.91
C ILE A 136 6.52 19.64 34.07
N VAL A 137 6.07 20.65 33.35
CA VAL A 137 4.66 20.98 33.16
C VAL A 137 4.34 20.84 31.67
N ALA A 138 3.46 19.92 31.33
CA ALA A 138 3.08 19.64 29.94
C ALA A 138 1.57 19.85 29.75
N MET A 139 1.20 20.61 28.73
CA MET A 139 -0.15 20.62 28.18
C MET A 139 -0.30 19.47 27.20
N ARG A 140 -1.39 18.72 27.34
CA ARG A 140 -1.75 17.59 26.47
C ARG A 140 -2.98 17.98 25.66
N LEU A 141 -2.97 17.65 24.37
CA LEU A 141 -4.08 17.91 23.45
C LEU A 141 -4.64 16.59 22.91
N PHE A 142 -5.95 16.55 22.67
CA PHE A 142 -6.66 15.33 22.23
C PHE A 142 -7.72 15.65 21.17
N LYS A 143 -7.87 14.75 20.20
CA LYS A 143 -8.94 14.82 19.19
C LYS A 143 -10.32 14.52 19.77
N GLU A 144 -10.41 13.58 20.70
CA GLU A 144 -11.65 13.16 21.39
C GLU A 144 -11.45 13.12 22.91
N GLU A 145 -12.31 12.44 23.66
CA GLU A 145 -12.04 12.15 25.08
C GLU A 145 -10.73 11.37 25.23
N PRO A 146 -9.93 11.68 26.24
CA PRO A 146 -8.56 11.20 26.29
C PRO A 146 -8.51 9.69 26.54
N LYS A 147 -7.95 8.96 25.57
CA LYS A 147 -7.78 7.50 25.61
C LYS A 147 -6.38 7.17 26.15
N TRP A 148 -6.33 6.74 27.41
CA TRP A 148 -5.09 6.66 28.19
C TRP A 148 -4.39 5.32 28.19
N THR A 149 -4.82 4.33 27.40
CA THR A 149 -4.28 2.96 27.54
C THR A 149 -2.94 2.85 26.81
N PRO A 150 -1.79 2.81 27.51
CA PRO A 150 -0.52 2.50 26.86
C PRO A 150 -0.52 1.02 26.48
N LEU A 151 -0.10 0.73 25.26
CA LEU A 151 0.15 -0.62 24.78
C LEU A 151 1.64 -0.89 24.89
N ASN A 152 2.03 -1.59 25.95
CA ASN A 152 3.43 -1.95 26.19
C ASN A 152 3.94 -2.83 25.06
N ARG A 153 5.19 -2.61 24.65
CA ARG A 153 5.79 -3.37 23.54
C ARG A 153 5.75 -4.87 23.77
N GLY A 154 5.33 -5.60 22.74
CA GLY A 154 5.26 -7.05 22.73
C GLY A 154 4.71 -7.60 21.41
N PRO A 155 4.77 -8.92 21.19
CA PRO A 155 4.39 -9.53 19.91
C PRO A 155 2.95 -9.22 19.48
N ASP A 156 2.03 -9.11 20.43
CA ASP A 156 0.62 -8.80 20.17
C ASP A 156 0.40 -7.32 19.78
N VAL A 157 1.29 -6.43 20.23
CA VAL A 157 1.24 -5.00 19.92
C VAL A 157 1.95 -4.69 18.60
N ASP A 158 2.96 -5.48 18.23
CA ASP A 158 3.64 -5.37 16.93
C ASP A 158 2.72 -5.67 15.73
N VAL A 159 1.62 -6.40 15.96
CA VAL A 159 0.58 -6.67 14.96
C VAL A 159 -0.63 -5.74 15.09
N ASN A 160 -0.58 -4.74 15.97
CA ASN A 160 -1.61 -3.73 16.09
C ASN A 160 -1.71 -2.91 14.78
N PRO A 161 -2.91 -2.65 14.23
CA PRO A 161 -3.06 -1.91 12.98
C PRO A 161 -2.35 -0.55 12.98
N TYR A 162 -2.48 0.23 14.05
CA TYR A 162 -1.83 1.55 14.16
C TYR A 162 -0.31 1.46 14.13
N ARG A 163 0.27 0.38 14.67
CA ARG A 163 1.71 0.12 14.59
C ARG A 163 2.14 -0.25 13.18
N GLN A 164 1.35 -1.08 12.49
CA GLN A 164 1.62 -1.48 11.12
C GLN A 164 1.54 -0.27 10.17
N ASP A 165 0.49 0.53 10.31
CA ASP A 165 0.29 1.77 9.55
C ASP A 165 1.44 2.76 9.79
N GLN A 166 1.87 2.94 11.04
CA GLN A 166 3.00 3.82 11.35
C GLN A 166 4.33 3.31 10.76
N CYS A 167 4.59 2.00 10.79
CA CYS A 167 5.75 1.42 10.10
C CYS A 167 5.71 1.68 8.57
N LEU A 168 4.53 1.55 7.96
CA LEU A 168 4.32 1.79 6.54
C LEU A 168 4.51 3.27 6.20
N LEU A 169 3.93 4.19 6.97
CA LEU A 169 4.09 5.64 6.77
C LEU A 169 5.54 6.11 6.91
N VAL A 170 6.30 5.57 7.86
CA VAL A 170 7.74 5.86 7.99
C VAL A 170 8.50 5.38 6.75
N PHE A 171 8.12 4.20 6.23
CA PHE A 171 8.69 3.66 5.00
C PHE A 171 8.33 4.52 3.76
N GLU A 172 7.10 5.04 3.67
CA GLU A 172 6.62 5.93 2.60
C GLU A 172 7.27 7.32 2.66
N ARG A 173 7.42 7.94 3.84
CA ARG A 173 8.10 9.26 3.94
C ARG A 173 9.55 9.21 3.48
N ARG A 174 10.21 8.07 3.66
CA ARG A 174 11.56 7.82 3.13
C ARG A 174 11.59 7.75 1.60
N TRP A 175 10.47 7.39 0.99
CA TRP A 175 10.28 7.29 -0.45
C TRP A 175 10.11 8.69 -1.09
N ASP A 176 9.24 9.53 -0.54
CA ASP A 176 9.02 10.89 -1.04
C ASP A 176 10.29 11.76 -0.94
N LEU A 177 11.05 11.61 0.15
CA LEU A 177 12.31 12.34 0.30
C LEU A 177 13.37 11.89 -0.71
N ALA A 178 13.45 10.58 -1.01
CA ALA A 178 14.39 10.06 -1.99
C ALA A 178 14.10 10.60 -3.40
N LEU A 179 12.82 10.69 -3.77
CA LEU A 179 12.37 11.30 -5.03
C LEU A 179 12.65 12.81 -5.09
N SER A 180 12.41 13.53 -3.98
CA SER A 180 12.68 14.97 -3.90
C SER A 180 14.18 15.32 -3.92
N CYS A 181 15.03 14.47 -3.31
CA CYS A 181 16.48 14.64 -3.33
C CYS A 181 17.09 14.34 -4.70
N GLU A 182 16.58 13.37 -5.46
CA GLU A 182 17.03 13.11 -6.83
C GLU A 182 16.68 14.28 -7.77
N ALA A 183 15.48 14.87 -7.64
CA ALA A 183 15.12 16.09 -8.37
C ALA A 183 15.99 17.31 -8.04
N ALA A 184 16.45 17.43 -6.78
CA ALA A 184 17.35 18.50 -6.36
C ALA A 184 18.83 18.23 -6.73
N GLN A 185 19.27 16.97 -6.72
CA GLN A 185 20.65 16.58 -7.01
C GLN A 185 21.00 16.61 -8.51
N GLU A 186 20.01 16.46 -9.41
CA GLU A 186 20.24 16.67 -10.85
C GLU A 186 20.55 18.13 -11.22
N MET A 187 20.18 19.10 -10.38
CA MET A 187 20.52 20.52 -10.60
C MET A 187 21.95 20.89 -10.19
N ASP A 188 22.58 20.11 -9.29
CA ASP A 188 23.92 20.42 -8.73
C ASP A 188 25.04 19.51 -9.25
N ALA A 189 24.72 18.38 -9.91
CA ALA A 189 25.71 17.39 -10.36
C ALA A 189 26.53 17.79 -11.62
N PHE A 190 26.41 19.02 -12.11
CA PHE A 190 27.27 19.55 -13.18
C PHE A 190 28.55 20.20 -12.63
N LYS A 191 29.30 19.52 -11.76
CA LYS A 191 30.70 19.84 -11.44
C LYS A 191 31.36 18.80 -10.51
N VAL A 192 32.58 18.43 -10.91
CA VAL A 192 33.70 17.85 -10.14
C VAL A 192 33.98 16.35 -10.35
N GLU A 193 35.05 16.11 -11.10
CA GLU A 193 35.84 14.88 -11.25
C GLU A 193 36.78 14.62 -10.05
N ASP A 194 37.27 13.38 -10.02
CA ASP A 194 38.47 12.83 -9.35
C ASP A 194 38.45 12.60 -7.83
N LEU A 195 38.56 11.32 -7.45
CA LEU A 195 39.77 10.73 -6.82
C LEU A 195 39.49 9.26 -6.43
N GLY A 196 40.25 8.33 -6.99
CA GLY A 196 40.22 6.91 -6.60
C GLY A 196 41.07 6.60 -5.38
N PHE A 197 40.82 5.46 -4.71
CA PHE A 197 41.85 4.65 -4.04
C PHE A 197 41.33 3.24 -3.70
N ASN A 198 42.22 2.26 -3.90
CA ASN A 198 42.09 0.81 -3.62
C ASN A 198 42.06 0.49 -2.11
N GLY A 199 41.45 -0.64 -1.71
CA GLY A 199 41.67 -1.20 -0.37
C GLY A 199 40.85 -2.43 0.06
N VAL A 200 41.21 -3.58 -0.51
CA VAL A 200 41.24 -4.97 0.04
C VAL A 200 40.38 -5.34 1.27
N ALA A 201 39.61 -6.42 1.08
CA ALA A 201 38.83 -7.18 2.05
C ALA A 201 39.66 -7.98 3.07
N GLU A 202 39.11 -8.22 4.26
CA GLU A 202 39.42 -9.42 5.05
C GLU A 202 38.24 -9.85 5.94
N ASN A 203 37.94 -11.16 5.87
CA ASN A 203 36.92 -11.88 6.62
C ASN A 203 37.39 -12.17 8.05
N VAL A 204 36.48 -12.10 9.03
CA VAL A 204 36.58 -12.88 10.27
C VAL A 204 35.20 -13.41 10.65
N ALA A 205 35.07 -14.74 10.61
CA ALA A 205 33.93 -15.50 11.12
C ALA A 205 34.10 -15.77 12.62
N LEU A 206 33.00 -15.83 13.38
CA LEU A 206 32.95 -16.47 14.70
C LEU A 206 31.61 -17.20 14.93
N PRO A 207 31.60 -18.25 15.79
CA PRO A 207 30.75 -19.43 15.66
C PRO A 207 29.52 -19.44 16.58
N GLY A 208 28.63 -20.39 16.32
CA GLY A 208 27.30 -20.51 16.92
C GLY A 208 27.21 -20.96 18.37
N SER A 209 25.98 -21.04 18.84
CA SER A 209 25.57 -21.86 19.98
C SER A 209 24.11 -22.30 19.82
N ASP A 210 23.94 -23.62 19.81
CA ASP A 210 22.67 -24.34 19.97
C ASP A 210 22.12 -24.15 21.39
N GLY A 211 20.79 -24.21 21.52
CA GLY A 211 20.13 -24.29 22.82
C GLY A 211 18.61 -24.31 22.70
N GLY A 212 18.04 -25.48 22.40
CA GLY A 212 16.59 -25.69 22.43
C GLY A 212 16.02 -25.72 23.85
N ALA A 213 14.83 -25.15 24.02
CA ALA A 213 13.94 -25.43 25.14
C ALA A 213 12.47 -25.30 24.68
N GLN A 214 11.70 -26.36 24.94
CA GLN A 214 10.28 -26.51 24.65
C GLN A 214 9.39 -25.98 25.78
N GLN A 215 8.18 -25.54 25.37
CA GLN A 215 6.88 -25.52 26.09
C GLN A 215 6.59 -24.42 27.13
N PRO A 216 5.30 -24.11 27.45
CA PRO A 216 4.03 -24.65 26.93
C PRO A 216 2.96 -23.61 26.50
N ASP A 217 1.96 -24.13 25.80
CA ASP A 217 0.65 -23.56 25.46
C ASP A 217 -0.24 -23.41 26.71
N LEU A 218 -0.87 -22.24 26.89
CA LEU A 218 -1.86 -21.96 27.93
C LEU A 218 -3.04 -21.16 27.34
N ASN A 219 -4.01 -21.92 26.82
CA ASN A 219 -5.46 -21.70 26.87
C ASN A 219 -6.00 -20.25 26.93
N ALA A 220 -6.56 -19.85 25.78
CA ALA A 220 -7.90 -19.29 25.56
C ALA A 220 -8.76 -18.89 26.78
N SER A 221 -9.33 -17.68 26.69
CA SER A 221 -10.63 -17.31 27.28
C SER A 221 -11.31 -16.20 26.45
N PRO A 222 -12.66 -16.08 26.52
CA PRO A 222 -13.50 -15.81 25.35
C PRO A 222 -13.99 -14.35 25.25
N GLY A 223 -14.32 -13.93 24.04
CA GLY A 223 -15.41 -12.97 23.82
C GLY A 223 -15.03 -11.50 23.61
N ARG A 224 -14.41 -11.19 22.46
CA ARG A 224 -14.77 -9.98 21.71
C ARG A 224 -14.96 -10.43 20.27
N ALA A 225 -16.21 -10.43 19.81
CA ALA A 225 -16.50 -10.64 18.41
C ALA A 225 -15.75 -9.56 17.62
N ARG A 226 -14.64 -9.95 16.99
CA ARG A 226 -14.03 -9.16 15.93
C ARG A 226 -15.15 -8.98 14.91
N HIS A 227 -15.51 -7.75 14.60
CA HIS A 227 -16.28 -7.48 13.39
C HIS A 227 -15.40 -7.98 12.24
N GLU A 228 -15.60 -9.23 11.82
CA GLU A 228 -15.00 -9.72 10.59
C GLU A 228 -15.55 -8.83 9.49
N LEU A 229 -14.69 -7.96 8.93
CA LEU A 229 -14.99 -7.26 7.70
C LEU A 229 -15.45 -8.31 6.69
N LYS A 230 -16.74 -8.25 6.36
CA LYS A 230 -17.37 -9.18 5.43
C LYS A 230 -16.68 -9.00 4.08
N VAL A 231 -16.17 -10.08 3.51
CA VAL A 231 -15.49 -10.08 2.22
C VAL A 231 -16.57 -9.98 1.13
N GLU A 232 -17.00 -8.76 0.86
CA GLU A 232 -18.13 -8.47 -0.02
C GLU A 232 -17.84 -7.23 -0.85
N LEU A 233 -18.16 -7.28 -2.14
CA LEU A 233 -18.09 -6.12 -3.02
C LEU A 233 -19.15 -5.07 -2.61
N PRO A 234 -18.93 -3.77 -2.95
CA PRO A 234 -19.93 -2.73 -2.71
C PRO A 234 -21.29 -3.07 -3.35
N SER A 235 -22.39 -2.73 -2.67
CA SER A 235 -23.74 -2.96 -3.18
C SER A 235 -24.02 -2.24 -4.50
N SER A 236 -23.29 -1.16 -4.79
CA SER A 236 -23.35 -0.45 -6.08
C SER A 236 -22.98 -1.32 -7.29
N CYS A 237 -22.22 -2.40 -7.07
CA CYS A 237 -21.87 -3.35 -8.12
C CYS A 237 -22.93 -4.45 -8.33
N ASP A 238 -23.97 -4.49 -7.49
CA ASP A 238 -24.97 -5.58 -7.43
C ASP A 238 -24.29 -6.97 -7.38
N PRO A 239 -23.53 -7.26 -6.30
CA PRO A 239 -22.78 -8.50 -6.15
C PRO A 239 -23.69 -9.73 -5.94
N PRO A 240 -23.16 -10.95 -6.06
CA PRO A 240 -23.94 -12.16 -5.83
C PRO A 240 -24.55 -12.17 -4.42
N GLY A 241 -25.87 -12.35 -4.34
CA GLY A 241 -26.63 -12.26 -3.11
C GLY A 241 -28.13 -12.53 -3.32
N PRO A 242 -29.00 -12.24 -2.33
CA PRO A 242 -30.44 -12.50 -2.45
C PRO A 242 -31.11 -11.81 -3.64
N ASN A 243 -30.64 -10.61 -4.00
CA ASN A 243 -31.19 -9.81 -5.10
C ASN A 243 -30.58 -10.19 -6.47
N ASN A 244 -29.36 -10.73 -6.48
CA ASN A 244 -28.66 -11.22 -7.66
C ASN A 244 -28.09 -12.62 -7.37
N PRO A 245 -28.92 -13.68 -7.37
CA PRO A 245 -28.45 -15.01 -7.00
C PRO A 245 -27.42 -15.52 -8.03
N PRO A 246 -26.23 -16.01 -7.58
CA PRO A 246 -25.20 -16.46 -8.49
C PRO A 246 -25.70 -17.64 -9.34
N LYS A 247 -25.36 -17.62 -10.62
CA LYS A 247 -25.67 -18.70 -11.58
C LYS A 247 -24.38 -19.39 -11.97
N GLN A 248 -24.39 -20.70 -12.16
CA GLN A 248 -23.19 -21.42 -12.57
C GLN A 248 -22.59 -20.85 -13.88
N LEU A 249 -21.36 -20.34 -13.80
CA LEU A 249 -20.59 -19.79 -14.92
C LEU A 249 -19.50 -20.75 -15.40
N VAL A 250 -19.09 -20.60 -16.66
CA VAL A 250 -17.91 -21.25 -17.25
C VAL A 250 -16.74 -20.27 -17.32
N TRP A 251 -15.73 -20.52 -16.50
CA TRP A 251 -14.51 -19.73 -16.37
C TRP A 251 -13.37 -20.36 -17.17
N ILE A 252 -12.60 -19.55 -17.90
CA ILE A 252 -11.23 -19.91 -18.30
C ILE A 252 -10.27 -19.12 -17.43
N ILE A 253 -9.37 -19.79 -16.71
CA ILE A 253 -8.40 -19.15 -15.84
C ILE A 253 -6.99 -19.42 -16.39
N PHE A 254 -6.43 -18.42 -17.09
CA PHE A 254 -5.03 -18.42 -17.50
C PHE A 254 -4.13 -18.18 -16.30
N GLY A 255 -3.09 -18.99 -16.12
CA GLY A 255 -2.22 -18.92 -14.93
C GLY A 255 -2.82 -19.61 -13.69
N ALA A 256 -3.68 -20.61 -13.87
CA ALA A 256 -4.37 -21.32 -12.77
C ALA A 256 -3.43 -22.09 -11.83
N THR A 257 -2.19 -22.36 -12.23
CA THR A 257 -1.16 -22.99 -11.39
C THR A 257 -0.37 -21.97 -10.56
N GLY A 258 -0.47 -20.68 -10.91
CA GLY A 258 0.14 -19.58 -10.17
C GLY A 258 -0.60 -19.27 -8.88
N HIS A 259 0.03 -18.49 -8.00
CA HIS A 259 -0.46 -18.24 -6.65
C HIS A 259 -1.92 -17.75 -6.61
N ILE A 260 -2.22 -16.60 -7.22
CA ILE A 260 -3.58 -16.04 -7.23
C ILE A 260 -4.53 -16.87 -8.09
N GLY A 261 -4.08 -17.32 -9.27
CA GLY A 261 -4.90 -18.11 -10.17
C GLY A 261 -5.37 -19.44 -9.58
N ARG A 262 -4.55 -20.07 -8.73
CA ARG A 262 -4.90 -21.31 -8.03
C ARG A 262 -5.96 -21.09 -6.97
N SER A 263 -5.84 -20.00 -6.20
CA SER A 263 -6.85 -19.64 -5.20
C SER A 263 -8.17 -19.27 -5.86
N LEU A 264 -8.14 -18.49 -6.96
CA LEU A 264 -9.34 -18.17 -7.75
C LEU A 264 -10.00 -19.41 -8.35
N THR A 265 -9.21 -20.34 -8.90
CA THR A 265 -9.71 -21.62 -9.41
C THR A 265 -10.43 -22.40 -8.30
N SER A 266 -9.80 -22.50 -7.13
CA SER A 266 -10.38 -23.20 -5.98
C SER A 266 -11.63 -22.49 -5.45
N CYS A 267 -11.69 -21.16 -5.52
CA CYS A 267 -12.85 -20.35 -5.16
C CYS A 267 -14.04 -20.61 -6.09
N ALA A 268 -13.84 -20.47 -7.41
CA ALA A 268 -14.90 -20.69 -8.39
C ALA A 268 -15.46 -22.13 -8.31
N LEU A 269 -14.60 -23.14 -8.17
CA LEU A 269 -15.04 -24.53 -8.02
C LEU A 269 -15.86 -24.77 -6.73
N ARG A 270 -15.49 -24.15 -5.60
CA ARG A 270 -16.25 -24.23 -4.34
C ARG A 270 -17.65 -23.62 -4.46
N HIS A 271 -17.79 -22.57 -5.26
CA HIS A 271 -19.08 -21.97 -5.62
C HIS A 271 -19.81 -22.71 -6.75
N ASN A 272 -19.36 -23.92 -7.08
CA ASN A 272 -19.95 -24.81 -8.07
C ASN A 272 -19.91 -24.26 -9.52
N ASP A 273 -19.00 -23.34 -9.83
CA ASP A 273 -18.73 -22.94 -11.22
C ASP A 273 -17.98 -24.05 -11.99
N LEU A 274 -18.02 -23.96 -13.32
CA LEU A 274 -17.25 -24.80 -14.24
C LEU A 274 -15.95 -24.06 -14.59
N VAL A 275 -14.81 -24.72 -14.50
CA VAL A 275 -13.51 -24.05 -14.68
C VAL A 275 -12.63 -24.80 -15.68
N VAL A 276 -12.04 -24.05 -16.62
CA VAL A 276 -10.88 -24.48 -17.39
C VAL A 276 -9.64 -23.89 -16.73
N ALA A 277 -8.92 -24.74 -15.99
CA ALA A 277 -7.68 -24.37 -15.31
C ALA A 277 -6.51 -24.48 -16.30
N VAL A 278 -5.89 -23.35 -16.65
CA VAL A 278 -4.82 -23.31 -17.66
C VAL A 278 -3.47 -23.10 -16.99
N GLY A 279 -2.62 -24.12 -17.05
CA GLY A 279 -1.22 -24.07 -16.64
C GLY A 279 -0.29 -23.64 -17.77
N GLN A 280 0.97 -23.38 -17.45
CA GLN A 280 1.97 -22.89 -18.41
C GLN A 280 2.71 -24.06 -19.09
N THR A 281 2.77 -24.02 -20.42
CA THR A 281 3.58 -24.97 -21.21
C THR A 281 5.06 -24.88 -20.81
N HIS A 282 5.74 -26.04 -20.72
CA HIS A 282 7.15 -26.20 -20.30
C HIS A 282 7.46 -25.97 -18.82
N VAL A 283 6.53 -25.44 -18.03
CA VAL A 283 6.67 -25.32 -16.57
C VAL A 283 5.86 -26.38 -15.85
N ASN A 284 4.60 -26.57 -16.26
CA ASN A 284 3.72 -27.55 -15.65
C ASN A 284 3.72 -28.88 -16.43
N LEU A 285 3.67 -29.99 -15.69
CA LEU A 285 3.56 -31.32 -16.28
C LEU A 285 2.12 -31.59 -16.72
N PRO A 286 1.85 -32.24 -17.87
CA PRO A 286 0.49 -32.58 -18.29
C PRO A 286 -0.30 -33.36 -17.23
N ALA A 287 0.37 -34.25 -16.49
CA ALA A 287 -0.23 -35.01 -15.39
C ALA A 287 -0.68 -34.12 -14.23
N SER A 288 0.00 -33.00 -13.98
CA SER A 288 -0.37 -32.04 -12.93
C SER A 288 -1.65 -31.27 -13.24
N MET A 289 -2.13 -31.31 -14.50
CA MET A 289 -3.38 -30.68 -14.92
C MET A 289 -4.59 -31.63 -14.89
N GLN A 290 -4.44 -32.84 -14.34
CA GLN A 290 -5.53 -33.82 -14.27
C GLN A 290 -6.14 -33.87 -12.87
N ASN A 291 -7.43 -34.23 -12.79
CA ASN A 291 -8.14 -34.54 -11.54
C ASN A 291 -8.18 -33.42 -10.48
N TRP A 292 -8.23 -32.15 -10.88
CA TRP A 292 -8.37 -31.03 -9.94
C TRP A 292 -9.73 -31.03 -9.24
N HIS A 293 -10.80 -31.24 -10.02
CA HIS A 293 -12.18 -31.28 -9.55
C HIS A 293 -13.08 -31.83 -10.68
N PRO A 294 -14.24 -32.46 -10.40
CA PRO A 294 -15.16 -32.93 -11.44
C PRO A 294 -15.66 -31.82 -12.40
N ASN A 295 -15.83 -30.60 -11.87
CA ASN A 295 -16.19 -29.41 -12.66
C ASN A 295 -14.99 -28.71 -13.33
N CYS A 296 -13.79 -29.31 -13.27
CA CYS A 296 -12.57 -28.69 -13.78
C CYS A 296 -12.02 -29.45 -14.99
N LEU A 297 -11.71 -28.73 -16.07
CA LEU A 297 -10.88 -29.19 -17.17
C LEU A 297 -9.50 -28.54 -17.06
N GLY A 298 -8.45 -29.32 -16.82
CA GLY A 298 -7.09 -28.79 -16.86
C GLY A 298 -6.47 -28.87 -18.26
N THR A 299 -5.77 -27.82 -18.67
CA THR A 299 -5.03 -27.75 -19.94
C THR A 299 -3.74 -26.95 -19.79
N LEU A 300 -2.82 -27.08 -20.75
CA LEU A 300 -1.60 -26.29 -20.83
C LEU A 300 -1.71 -25.28 -21.98
N CYS A 301 -1.11 -24.11 -21.79
CA CYS A 301 -1.02 -23.05 -22.78
C CYS A 301 0.28 -22.25 -22.59
N ASP A 302 0.87 -21.79 -23.69
CA ASP A 302 1.82 -20.68 -23.67
C ASP A 302 1.11 -19.47 -24.27
N VAL A 303 0.75 -18.49 -23.43
CA VAL A 303 -0.05 -17.32 -23.86
C VAL A 303 0.63 -16.50 -24.96
N ARG A 304 1.96 -16.62 -25.10
CA ARG A 304 2.74 -16.01 -26.18
C ARG A 304 2.43 -16.63 -27.55
N SER A 305 1.94 -17.87 -27.56
CA SER A 305 1.56 -18.61 -28.77
C SER A 305 0.06 -18.61 -28.98
N ARG A 306 -0.39 -17.84 -29.98
CA ARG A 306 -1.79 -17.73 -30.41
C ARG A 306 -2.47 -19.08 -30.62
N ALA A 307 -1.80 -20.01 -31.28
CA ALA A 307 -2.36 -21.34 -31.57
C ALA A 307 -2.70 -22.13 -30.29
N THR A 308 -1.91 -21.96 -29.23
CA THR A 308 -2.20 -22.64 -27.96
C THR A 308 -3.32 -21.97 -27.18
N VAL A 309 -3.45 -20.64 -27.27
CA VAL A 309 -4.58 -19.88 -26.70
C VAL A 309 -5.89 -20.27 -27.40
N GLU A 310 -5.88 -20.32 -28.73
CA GLU A 310 -7.03 -20.77 -29.53
C GLU A 310 -7.45 -22.20 -29.15
N ALA A 311 -6.48 -23.11 -28.96
CA ALA A 311 -6.78 -24.47 -28.52
C ALA A 311 -7.45 -24.52 -27.13
N VAL A 312 -7.14 -23.60 -26.22
CA VAL A 312 -7.83 -23.50 -24.91
C VAL A 312 -9.30 -23.09 -25.13
N ILE A 313 -9.53 -22.07 -25.95
CA ILE A 313 -10.88 -21.56 -26.24
C ILE A 313 -11.73 -22.68 -26.88
N THR A 314 -11.21 -23.34 -27.91
CA THR A 314 -11.88 -24.45 -28.60
C THR A 314 -12.22 -25.59 -27.64
N LYS A 315 -11.25 -26.05 -26.83
CA LYS A 315 -11.49 -27.11 -25.85
C LYS A 315 -12.55 -26.73 -24.81
N THR A 316 -12.60 -25.44 -24.43
CA THR A 316 -13.60 -24.95 -23.48
C THR A 316 -15.00 -25.07 -24.07
N ILE A 317 -15.18 -24.60 -25.30
CA ILE A 317 -16.45 -24.67 -26.02
C ILE A 317 -16.85 -26.14 -26.25
N GLU A 318 -15.93 -27.00 -26.67
CA GLU A 318 -16.18 -28.44 -26.85
C GLU A 318 -16.61 -29.14 -25.55
N LYS A 319 -16.01 -28.76 -24.41
CA LYS A 319 -16.26 -29.41 -23.12
C LYS A 319 -17.52 -28.90 -22.43
N PHE A 320 -17.73 -27.59 -22.43
CA PHE A 320 -18.76 -26.94 -21.62
C PHE A 320 -19.83 -26.20 -22.44
N GLY A 321 -19.66 -26.12 -23.77
CA GLY A 321 -20.63 -25.53 -24.69
C GLY A 321 -20.68 -24.00 -24.69
N ARG A 322 -20.03 -23.34 -23.72
CA ARG A 322 -19.98 -21.88 -23.61
C ARG A 322 -18.73 -21.37 -22.89
N ILE A 323 -18.50 -20.06 -22.97
CA ILE A 323 -17.54 -19.33 -22.14
C ILE A 323 -18.24 -18.10 -21.59
N ASP A 324 -18.34 -17.99 -20.26
CA ASP A 324 -18.98 -16.84 -19.63
C ASP A 324 -17.93 -15.79 -19.23
N LEU A 325 -16.75 -16.25 -18.78
CA LEU A 325 -15.72 -15.38 -18.22
C LEU A 325 -14.31 -15.91 -18.49
N ILE A 326 -13.39 -14.99 -18.78
CA ILE A 326 -11.95 -15.27 -18.92
C ILE A 326 -11.17 -14.44 -17.89
N ALA A 327 -10.53 -15.13 -16.94
CA ALA A 327 -9.62 -14.52 -16.00
C ALA A 327 -8.18 -14.75 -16.46
N ASN A 328 -7.42 -13.67 -16.66
CA ASN A 328 -6.01 -13.76 -17.00
C ASN A 328 -5.14 -13.45 -15.78
N CYS A 329 -4.66 -14.49 -15.10
CA CYS A 329 -3.70 -14.41 -14.00
C CYS A 329 -2.27 -14.69 -14.47
N SER A 330 -2.04 -14.88 -15.78
CA SER A 330 -0.71 -15.17 -16.30
C SER A 330 0.18 -13.92 -16.22
N GLY A 331 1.42 -14.12 -15.79
CA GLY A 331 2.40 -13.05 -15.75
C GLY A 331 3.74 -13.48 -15.18
N THR A 332 4.78 -12.76 -15.57
CA THR A 332 6.13 -12.91 -15.05
C THR A 332 6.71 -11.53 -14.75
N ALA A 333 7.63 -11.49 -13.79
CA ALA A 333 8.23 -10.25 -13.32
C ALA A 333 9.70 -10.48 -12.99
N ILE A 334 10.51 -9.44 -13.15
CA ILE A 334 11.92 -9.47 -12.79
C ILE A 334 12.21 -8.33 -11.83
N ILE A 335 12.81 -8.68 -10.70
CA ILE A 335 13.26 -7.76 -9.66
C ILE A 335 14.75 -7.49 -9.90
N GLY A 336 15.07 -6.27 -10.27
CA GLY A 336 16.44 -5.80 -10.53
C GLY A 336 16.44 -4.43 -11.18
N ALA A 337 17.58 -3.74 -11.12
CA ALA A 337 17.74 -2.46 -11.81
C ALA A 337 17.36 -2.59 -13.29
N CYS A 338 16.81 -1.53 -13.90
CA CYS A 338 16.41 -1.60 -15.31
C CYS A 338 17.59 -1.95 -16.23
N GLU A 339 18.79 -1.45 -15.92
CA GLU A 339 20.03 -1.73 -16.64
C GLU A 339 20.54 -3.17 -16.43
N ASP A 340 20.21 -3.82 -15.31
CA ASP A 340 20.66 -5.18 -14.98
C ASP A 340 19.80 -6.28 -15.63
N GLN A 341 18.67 -5.92 -16.27
CA GLN A 341 17.75 -6.89 -16.89
C GLN A 341 18.15 -7.16 -18.33
N ASP A 342 18.26 -8.46 -18.70
CA ASP A 342 18.71 -8.83 -20.04
C ASP A 342 17.61 -8.57 -21.09
N GLU A 343 17.97 -8.28 -22.33
CA GLU A 343 16.99 -8.00 -23.40
C GLU A 343 15.97 -9.15 -23.57
N HIS A 344 16.44 -10.40 -23.56
CA HIS A 344 15.58 -11.58 -23.68
C HIS A 344 14.58 -11.69 -22.50
N GLU A 345 15.03 -11.34 -21.30
CA GLU A 345 14.23 -11.32 -20.08
C GLU A 345 13.14 -10.23 -20.15
N ILE A 346 13.51 -9.03 -20.57
CA ILE A 346 12.58 -7.91 -20.81
C ILE A 346 11.54 -8.29 -21.88
N ARG A 347 11.98 -8.80 -23.03
CA ARG A 347 11.08 -9.26 -24.09
C ARG A 347 10.12 -10.34 -23.60
N ASN A 348 10.59 -11.31 -22.81
CA ASN A 348 9.71 -12.34 -22.26
C ASN A 348 8.64 -11.78 -21.31
N GLN A 349 8.96 -10.75 -20.51
CA GLN A 349 7.97 -10.05 -19.68
C GLN A 349 6.90 -9.39 -20.54
N ILE A 350 7.28 -8.66 -21.59
CA ILE A 350 6.33 -8.03 -22.52
C ILE A 350 5.51 -9.09 -23.27
N GLU A 351 6.15 -10.12 -23.81
CA GLU A 351 5.48 -11.19 -24.55
C GLU A 351 4.46 -11.93 -23.69
N THR A 352 4.77 -12.19 -22.43
CA THR A 352 3.86 -12.90 -21.52
C THR A 352 2.76 -11.98 -21.01
N ASN A 353 3.13 -10.82 -20.44
CA ASN A 353 2.21 -9.96 -19.71
C ASN A 353 1.30 -9.17 -20.67
N PHE A 354 1.86 -8.65 -21.76
CA PHE A 354 1.14 -7.80 -22.72
C PHE A 354 0.69 -8.60 -23.94
N MET A 355 1.61 -9.15 -24.75
CA MET A 355 1.23 -9.85 -25.99
C MET A 355 0.36 -11.07 -25.70
N GLY A 356 0.62 -11.79 -24.60
CA GLY A 356 -0.21 -12.90 -24.14
C GLY A 356 -1.63 -12.47 -23.79
N THR A 357 -1.77 -11.35 -23.06
CA THR A 357 -3.09 -10.75 -22.78
C THR A 357 -3.80 -10.36 -24.07
N LEU A 358 -3.12 -9.71 -25.00
CA LEU A 358 -3.67 -9.31 -26.30
C LEU A 358 -4.12 -10.53 -27.13
N ASN A 359 -3.35 -11.62 -27.14
CA ASN A 359 -3.72 -12.87 -27.81
C ASN A 359 -5.01 -13.46 -27.23
N ILE A 360 -5.12 -13.52 -25.91
CA ILE A 360 -6.34 -14.00 -25.22
C ILE A 360 -7.55 -13.17 -25.63
N LEU A 361 -7.43 -11.84 -25.58
CA LEU A 361 -8.52 -10.93 -25.95
C LEU A 361 -8.91 -11.12 -27.42
N GLN A 362 -7.98 -10.97 -28.35
CA GLN A 362 -8.29 -11.03 -29.79
C GLN A 362 -8.88 -12.36 -30.25
N LEU A 363 -8.48 -13.48 -29.64
CA LEU A 363 -8.98 -14.81 -30.01
C LEU A 363 -10.34 -15.13 -29.38
N SER A 364 -10.70 -14.51 -28.26
CA SER A 364 -11.98 -14.75 -27.57
C SER A 364 -13.04 -13.68 -27.86
N LEU A 365 -12.65 -12.46 -28.22
CA LEU A 365 -13.56 -11.35 -28.51
C LEU A 365 -14.59 -11.65 -29.59
N PRO A 366 -14.26 -12.29 -30.74
CA PRO A 366 -15.26 -12.64 -31.74
C PRO A 366 -16.38 -13.53 -31.16
N TYR A 367 -16.02 -14.48 -30.30
CA TYR A 367 -16.97 -15.36 -29.63
C TYR A 367 -17.83 -14.60 -28.62
N PHE A 368 -17.24 -13.76 -27.77
CA PHE A 368 -17.98 -12.89 -26.84
C PHE A 368 -18.93 -11.92 -27.55
N ARG A 369 -18.50 -11.36 -28.68
CA ARG A 369 -19.31 -10.47 -29.50
C ARG A 369 -20.49 -11.20 -30.14
N GLU A 370 -20.30 -12.42 -30.62
CA GLU A 370 -21.38 -13.23 -31.20
C GLU A 370 -22.43 -13.63 -30.15
N GLN A 371 -22.01 -13.98 -28.93
CA GLN A 371 -22.94 -14.29 -27.85
C GLN A 371 -23.54 -13.05 -27.16
N ALA A 372 -23.10 -11.84 -27.53
CA ALA A 372 -23.52 -10.55 -26.93
C ALA A 372 -23.40 -10.51 -25.39
N HIS A 373 -22.38 -11.18 -24.87
CA HIS A 373 -22.07 -11.25 -23.45
C HIS A 373 -20.63 -11.74 -23.27
N GLY A 374 -19.97 -11.33 -22.21
CA GLY A 374 -18.67 -11.89 -21.83
C GLY A 374 -17.99 -11.02 -20.80
N ARG A 375 -17.11 -11.63 -20.02
CA ARG A 375 -16.38 -10.89 -18.99
C ARG A 375 -14.90 -11.23 -19.00
N TYR A 376 -14.07 -10.19 -18.90
CA TYR A 376 -12.64 -10.31 -18.69
C TYR A 376 -12.28 -9.85 -17.28
N LEU A 377 -11.54 -10.67 -16.55
CA LEU A 377 -10.90 -10.27 -15.30
C LEU A 377 -9.38 -10.34 -15.53
N ILE A 378 -8.76 -9.19 -15.76
CA ILE A 378 -7.36 -9.11 -16.17
C ILE A 378 -6.53 -8.70 -14.96
N PHE A 379 -5.64 -9.57 -14.51
CA PHE A 379 -4.76 -9.24 -13.38
C PHE A 379 -3.66 -8.29 -13.85
N SER A 380 -3.79 -7.02 -13.46
CA SER A 380 -2.75 -6.01 -13.54
C SER A 380 -1.84 -6.12 -12.30
N SER A 381 -1.51 -5.01 -11.67
CA SER A 381 -0.77 -4.84 -10.43
C SER A 381 -0.91 -3.38 -10.02
N THR A 382 -0.62 -3.03 -8.77
CA THR A 382 -0.40 -1.62 -8.40
C THR A 382 0.61 -0.92 -9.32
N THR A 383 1.58 -1.66 -9.88
CA THR A 383 2.57 -1.13 -10.82
C THR A 383 2.02 -0.86 -12.22
N GLY A 384 0.74 -1.10 -12.49
CA GLY A 384 0.07 -0.63 -13.71
C GLY A 384 -0.33 0.84 -13.63
N ALA A 385 -0.34 1.42 -12.43
CA ALA A 385 -0.67 2.82 -12.17
C ALA A 385 0.47 3.62 -11.50
N LEU A 386 1.54 2.97 -11.03
CA LEU A 386 2.73 3.64 -10.50
C LEU A 386 4.05 2.95 -10.85
N GLY A 387 5.13 3.72 -10.98
CA GLY A 387 6.48 3.21 -11.18
C GLY A 387 7.14 2.81 -9.87
N VAL A 388 7.86 1.67 -9.86
CA VAL A 388 8.55 1.16 -8.68
C VAL A 388 10.00 0.77 -9.03
N PRO A 389 11.03 1.26 -8.30
CA PRO A 389 12.40 0.87 -8.56
C PRO A 389 12.65 -0.62 -8.37
N GLY A 390 13.46 -1.15 -9.26
CA GLY A 390 13.70 -2.58 -9.36
C GLY A 390 12.63 -3.32 -10.17
N LEU A 391 11.61 -2.63 -10.70
CA LEU A 391 10.54 -3.24 -11.51
C LEU A 391 10.28 -2.53 -12.85
N GLY A 392 11.19 -1.69 -13.35
CA GLY A 392 10.95 -0.83 -14.53
C GLY A 392 10.25 -1.53 -15.72
N PRO A 393 10.85 -2.58 -16.31
CA PRO A 393 10.22 -3.33 -17.42
C PRO A 393 8.89 -4.00 -17.06
N TYR A 394 8.74 -4.47 -15.81
CA TYR A 394 7.47 -5.02 -15.33
C TYR A 394 6.38 -3.96 -15.23
N CYS A 395 6.70 -2.78 -14.67
CA CYS A 395 5.79 -1.63 -14.63
C CYS A 395 5.33 -1.25 -16.03
N ALA A 396 6.26 -1.09 -16.98
CA ALA A 396 5.94 -0.80 -18.37
C ALA A 396 4.97 -1.83 -18.98
N SER A 397 5.19 -3.13 -18.70
CA SER A 397 4.29 -4.19 -19.18
C SER A 397 2.88 -4.08 -18.60
N LYS A 398 2.73 -3.65 -17.34
CA LYS A 398 1.44 -3.52 -16.67
C LYS A 398 0.71 -2.25 -17.07
N TYR A 399 1.41 -1.12 -17.21
CA TYR A 399 0.86 0.09 -17.83
C TYR A 399 0.31 -0.19 -19.24
N ALA A 400 1.05 -0.94 -20.06
CA ALA A 400 0.59 -1.32 -21.40
C ALA A 400 -0.68 -2.19 -21.37
N VAL A 401 -0.80 -3.09 -20.39
CA VAL A 401 -2.02 -3.86 -20.16
C VAL A 401 -3.19 -2.97 -19.75
N GLU A 402 -2.99 -2.04 -18.82
CA GLU A 402 -4.08 -1.14 -18.39
C GLU A 402 -4.57 -0.25 -19.53
N GLY A 403 -3.65 0.39 -20.26
CA GLY A 403 -4.02 1.19 -21.42
C GLY A 403 -4.75 0.38 -22.50
N LEU A 404 -4.36 -0.89 -22.71
CA LEU A 404 -5.05 -1.78 -23.63
C LEU A 404 -6.49 -2.07 -23.17
N ILE A 405 -6.71 -2.39 -21.90
CA ILE A 405 -8.04 -2.72 -21.38
C ILE A 405 -8.95 -1.49 -21.33
N GLU A 406 -8.42 -0.34 -20.93
CA GLU A 406 -9.15 0.92 -20.96
C GLU A 406 -9.65 1.26 -22.36
N ALA A 407 -8.76 1.22 -23.36
CA ALA A 407 -9.13 1.50 -24.74
C ALA A 407 -10.16 0.48 -25.26
N LEU A 408 -9.93 -0.82 -25.00
CA LEU A 408 -10.81 -1.90 -25.45
C LEU A 408 -12.23 -1.75 -24.92
N LEU A 409 -12.42 -1.31 -23.68
CA LEU A 409 -13.74 -1.22 -23.06
C LEU A 409 -14.69 -0.28 -23.82
N TYR A 410 -14.18 0.83 -24.35
CA TYR A 410 -14.97 1.75 -25.18
C TYR A 410 -15.45 1.08 -26.49
N GLU A 411 -14.70 0.11 -27.02
CA GLU A 411 -15.04 -0.59 -28.26
C GLU A 411 -16.06 -1.71 -28.04
N VAL A 412 -16.02 -2.37 -26.88
CA VAL A 412 -16.77 -3.62 -26.65
C VAL A 412 -18.01 -3.46 -25.78
N ASP A 413 -18.19 -2.31 -25.12
CA ASP A 413 -19.33 -2.07 -24.23
C ASP A 413 -20.68 -2.23 -24.94
N ALA A 414 -20.76 -1.79 -26.20
CA ALA A 414 -21.95 -1.93 -27.05
C ALA A 414 -22.35 -3.39 -27.33
N PHE A 415 -21.46 -4.35 -27.11
CA PHE A 415 -21.71 -5.79 -27.23
C PHE A 415 -21.99 -6.46 -25.88
N ASN A 416 -22.19 -5.68 -24.82
CA ASN A 416 -22.40 -6.16 -23.45
C ASN A 416 -21.23 -7.06 -22.96
N ILE A 417 -20.01 -6.71 -23.37
CA ILE A 417 -18.77 -7.31 -22.92
C ILE A 417 -18.16 -6.39 -21.88
N LYS A 418 -17.79 -6.92 -20.71
CA LYS A 418 -17.22 -6.17 -19.61
C LYS A 418 -15.78 -6.63 -19.33
N ALA A 419 -14.96 -5.73 -18.82
CA ALA A 419 -13.60 -6.02 -18.39
C ALA A 419 -13.30 -5.29 -17.08
N THR A 420 -12.56 -5.96 -16.20
CA THR A 420 -12.05 -5.38 -14.96
C THR A 420 -10.56 -5.66 -14.84
N LEU A 421 -9.79 -4.61 -14.59
CA LEU A 421 -8.40 -4.67 -14.15
C LEU A 421 -8.39 -4.98 -12.64
N VAL A 422 -7.82 -6.13 -12.29
CA VAL A 422 -7.60 -6.51 -10.90
C VAL A 422 -6.20 -6.09 -10.50
N GLU A 423 -6.09 -5.18 -9.54
CA GLU A 423 -4.84 -4.52 -9.12
C GLU A 423 -4.50 -4.90 -7.69
N PRO A 424 -3.91 -6.10 -7.49
CA PRO A 424 -3.49 -6.51 -6.16
C PRO A 424 -2.20 -5.81 -5.74
N GLY A 425 -2.13 -5.48 -4.45
CA GLY A 425 -0.87 -5.22 -3.77
C GLY A 425 -0.12 -6.53 -3.51
N LEU A 426 0.73 -6.53 -2.47
CA LEU A 426 1.49 -7.72 -2.10
C LEU A 426 0.57 -8.76 -1.46
N VAL A 427 0.49 -9.95 -2.08
CA VAL A 427 -0.46 -11.02 -1.76
C VAL A 427 0.18 -12.17 -0.98
N ARG A 428 -0.31 -12.40 0.24
CA ARG A 428 0.03 -13.51 1.12
C ARG A 428 -0.60 -14.82 0.66
N ARG A 429 0.20 -15.90 0.75
CA ARG A 429 -0.22 -17.29 0.56
C ARG A 429 -0.93 -17.81 1.82
N ASP A 430 -2.25 -17.63 1.90
CA ASP A 430 -3.06 -18.10 3.02
C ASP A 430 -4.14 -19.14 2.63
N ASP A 431 -3.93 -19.86 1.51
CA ASP A 431 -4.77 -21.00 1.12
C ASP A 431 -4.67 -22.16 2.12
N PRO A 432 -5.80 -22.73 2.58
CA PRO A 432 -5.80 -23.79 3.60
C PRO A 432 -5.26 -25.15 3.10
N ASP A 433 -5.38 -25.43 1.80
CA ASP A 433 -5.06 -26.74 1.21
C ASP A 433 -3.65 -26.84 0.61
N GLN A 434 -2.71 -26.00 1.07
CA GLN A 434 -1.37 -26.01 0.52
C GLN A 434 -0.61 -27.27 0.97
N PRO A 435 -0.16 -28.15 0.06
CA PRO A 435 0.76 -29.20 0.46
C PRO A 435 2.07 -28.55 0.94
N GLU A 436 2.61 -29.00 2.07
CA GLU A 436 3.86 -28.53 2.71
C GLU A 436 5.13 -28.63 1.83
N ARG A 437 5.03 -28.87 0.51
CA ARG A 437 6.08 -29.44 -0.35
C ARG A 437 6.67 -28.54 -1.43
N GLU A 438 6.56 -27.22 -1.35
CA GLU A 438 7.32 -26.30 -2.22
C GLU A 438 8.36 -25.47 -1.45
N LYS A 439 9.07 -26.09 -0.51
CA LYS A 439 10.46 -25.68 -0.23
C LYS A 439 11.34 -26.23 -1.36
N ILE A 440 11.34 -25.57 -2.52
CA ILE A 440 12.29 -25.91 -3.59
C ILE A 440 13.70 -25.61 -3.07
N VAL A 441 14.53 -26.65 -3.08
CA VAL A 441 15.90 -26.70 -2.58
C VAL A 441 16.81 -25.79 -3.42
N GLY A 442 17.59 -24.92 -2.76
CA GLY A 442 18.86 -24.43 -3.33
C GLY A 442 19.13 -22.92 -3.22
N THR A 443 18.12 -22.09 -3.02
CA THR A 443 18.28 -20.65 -2.71
C THR A 443 17.43 -20.37 -1.49
N GLY A 444 18.01 -19.92 -0.38
CA GLY A 444 17.34 -19.76 0.92
C GLY A 444 16.22 -18.72 0.98
N LEU A 445 15.57 -18.41 -0.14
CA LEU A 445 14.41 -17.55 -0.25
C LEU A 445 13.27 -18.37 -0.90
N PRO A 446 12.06 -18.38 -0.32
CA PRO A 446 10.92 -19.00 -1.00
C PRO A 446 10.75 -18.33 -2.37
N LEU A 447 10.38 -19.13 -3.39
CA LEU A 447 9.97 -18.58 -4.68
C LEU A 447 8.88 -17.53 -4.43
N TYR A 448 9.21 -16.26 -4.60
CA TYR A 448 8.27 -15.16 -4.40
C TYR A 448 7.34 -15.10 -5.62
N GLY A 449 6.41 -16.06 -5.70
CA GLY A 449 5.54 -16.19 -6.87
C GLY A 449 6.33 -16.45 -8.16
N HIS A 450 6.04 -15.67 -9.19
CA HIS A 450 6.65 -15.74 -10.52
C HIS A 450 7.77 -14.70 -10.73
N PHE A 451 8.31 -14.13 -9.65
CA PHE A 451 9.34 -13.09 -9.72
C PHE A 451 10.74 -13.71 -9.76
N LEU A 452 11.53 -13.34 -10.76
CA LEU A 452 12.96 -13.64 -10.83
C LEU A 452 13.76 -12.50 -10.19
N ILE A 453 14.61 -12.78 -9.21
CA ILE A 453 15.48 -11.77 -8.59
C ILE A 453 16.85 -11.79 -9.26
N LYS A 454 17.27 -10.67 -9.85
CA LYS A 454 18.59 -10.52 -10.45
C LYS A 454 19.63 -10.12 -9.40
N PRO A 455 20.88 -10.64 -9.50
CA PRO A 455 22.01 -10.05 -8.80
C PRO A 455 22.17 -8.59 -9.25
N ALA A 456 22.48 -7.71 -8.29
CA ALA A 456 22.76 -6.31 -8.58
C ALA A 456 24.14 -6.17 -9.21
N SER A 457 24.29 -5.39 -10.28
CA SER A 457 25.61 -4.94 -10.72
C SER A 457 26.18 -3.91 -9.75
N GLU A 458 27.48 -3.63 -9.87
CA GLU A 458 28.23 -2.79 -8.92
C GLU A 458 27.54 -1.44 -8.61
N PRO A 459 27.06 -0.65 -9.60
CA PRO A 459 26.40 0.64 -9.33
C PRO A 459 25.12 0.52 -8.50
N TYR A 460 24.42 -0.63 -8.60
CA TYR A 460 23.15 -0.88 -7.93
C TYR A 460 23.26 -1.78 -6.71
N SER A 461 24.46 -2.24 -6.37
CA SER A 461 24.69 -3.29 -5.35
C SER A 461 24.65 -2.79 -3.91
N SER A 462 24.65 -1.46 -3.70
CA SER A 462 24.62 -0.89 -2.36
C SER A 462 23.33 -1.28 -1.62
N PRO A 463 23.39 -1.56 -0.30
CA PRO A 463 22.20 -1.94 0.47
C PRO A 463 21.09 -0.89 0.46
N THR A 464 21.44 0.38 0.25
CA THR A 464 20.50 1.52 0.22
C THR A 464 20.09 1.91 -1.20
N SER A 465 20.65 1.28 -2.24
CA SER A 465 20.33 1.59 -3.63
C SER A 465 18.82 1.60 -3.88
N PRO A 466 18.26 2.65 -4.53
CA PRO A 466 16.86 2.67 -4.92
C PRO A 466 16.50 1.46 -5.79
N ALA A 467 17.37 1.01 -6.69
CA ALA A 467 17.12 -0.15 -7.54
C ALA A 467 16.91 -1.48 -6.79
N GLN A 468 17.36 -1.56 -5.54
CA GLN A 468 17.14 -2.71 -4.65
C GLN A 468 15.86 -2.57 -3.80
N HIS A 469 15.08 -1.49 -3.96
CA HIS A 469 13.91 -1.18 -3.14
C HIS A 469 12.90 -2.33 -3.10
N TYR A 470 12.40 -2.77 -4.27
CA TYR A 470 11.38 -3.81 -4.30
C TYR A 470 11.90 -5.12 -3.71
N LYS A 471 13.17 -5.46 -3.95
CA LYS A 471 13.83 -6.63 -3.34
C LYS A 471 13.84 -6.54 -1.81
N ARG A 472 14.21 -5.38 -1.23
CA ARG A 472 14.18 -5.17 0.22
C ARG A 472 12.76 -5.30 0.77
N MET A 473 11.78 -4.68 0.10
CA MET A 473 10.38 -4.73 0.50
C MET A 473 9.85 -6.17 0.56
N VAL A 474 10.07 -6.98 -0.49
CA VAL A 474 9.65 -8.38 -0.48
C VAL A 474 10.43 -9.21 0.56
N GLN A 475 11.74 -8.98 0.72
CA GLN A 475 12.53 -9.69 1.74
C GLN A 475 12.06 -9.37 3.16
N TRP A 476 11.72 -8.11 3.42
CA TRP A 476 11.27 -7.65 4.72
C TRP A 476 9.86 -8.16 5.05
N LEU A 477 8.94 -8.11 4.09
CA LEU A 477 7.57 -8.59 4.32
C LEU A 477 7.50 -10.11 4.53
N GLY A 478 8.30 -10.88 3.79
CA GLY A 478 8.22 -12.35 3.84
C GLY A 478 6.78 -12.87 3.73
N ASP A 479 6.39 -13.70 4.70
CA ASP A 479 5.04 -14.27 4.79
C ASP A 479 3.99 -13.29 5.38
N ARG A 480 4.39 -12.08 5.78
CA ARG A 480 3.55 -11.06 6.43
C ARG A 480 2.88 -10.09 5.45
N GLN A 481 2.74 -10.49 4.19
CA GLN A 481 2.09 -9.66 3.18
C GLN A 481 0.66 -9.30 3.60
N PRO A 482 0.19 -8.06 3.38
CA PRO A 482 -1.06 -7.58 3.95
C PRO A 482 -2.30 -8.16 3.24
N THR A 483 -2.21 -8.40 1.92
CA THR A 483 -3.35 -8.81 1.10
C THR A 483 -3.55 -10.33 1.15
N SER A 484 -4.72 -10.81 1.58
CA SER A 484 -5.03 -12.24 1.59
C SER A 484 -5.38 -12.75 0.18
N VAL A 485 -4.76 -13.84 -0.28
CA VAL A 485 -5.11 -14.45 -1.57
C VAL A 485 -6.52 -15.04 -1.54
N VAL A 486 -6.92 -15.65 -0.41
CA VAL A 486 -8.25 -16.27 -0.28
C VAL A 486 -9.36 -15.21 -0.32
N LYS A 487 -9.18 -14.09 0.40
CA LYS A 487 -10.15 -12.99 0.35
C LYS A 487 -10.17 -12.31 -1.02
N SER A 488 -9.01 -12.18 -1.66
CA SER A 488 -8.89 -11.63 -3.01
C SER A 488 -9.63 -12.51 -4.03
N ALA A 489 -9.44 -13.83 -3.96
CA ALA A 489 -10.10 -14.80 -4.82
C ALA A 489 -11.63 -14.74 -4.67
N GLU A 490 -12.13 -14.58 -3.43
CA GLU A 490 -13.57 -14.43 -3.17
C GLU A 490 -14.13 -13.13 -3.79
N LEU A 491 -13.45 -11.98 -3.63
CA LEU A 491 -13.87 -10.73 -4.26
C LEU A 491 -13.83 -10.79 -5.79
N VAL A 492 -12.81 -11.46 -6.36
CA VAL A 492 -12.70 -11.65 -7.82
C VAL A 492 -13.75 -12.64 -8.33
N TRP A 493 -14.12 -13.66 -7.56
CA TRP A 493 -15.26 -14.52 -7.88
C TRP A 493 -16.55 -13.70 -7.90
N GLN A 494 -16.80 -12.86 -6.88
CA GLN A 494 -17.95 -11.96 -6.85
C GLN A 494 -17.97 -11.00 -8.03
N LEU A 495 -16.81 -10.48 -8.47
CA LEU A 495 -16.71 -9.66 -9.69
C LEU A 495 -17.22 -10.41 -10.93
N GLY A 496 -17.00 -11.72 -11.00
CA GLY A 496 -17.51 -12.54 -12.09
C GLY A 496 -19.03 -12.62 -12.15
N HIS A 497 -19.69 -12.54 -10.99
CA HIS A 497 -21.14 -12.69 -10.85
C HIS A 497 -21.90 -11.36 -10.65
N CYS A 498 -21.20 -10.25 -10.45
CA CYS A 498 -21.84 -8.95 -10.23
C CYS A 498 -22.39 -8.31 -11.53
N SER A 499 -23.49 -7.56 -11.41
CA SER A 499 -24.14 -6.93 -12.58
C SER A 499 -23.37 -5.72 -13.10
N PHE A 500 -22.74 -4.94 -12.21
CA PHE A 500 -22.08 -3.67 -12.56
C PHE A 500 -20.61 -3.69 -12.10
N PRO A 501 -19.72 -4.42 -12.80
CA PRO A 501 -18.31 -4.46 -12.44
C PRO A 501 -17.64 -3.10 -12.66
N PRO A 502 -16.69 -2.70 -11.80
CA PRO A 502 -15.86 -1.53 -12.05
C PRO A 502 -14.80 -1.84 -13.12
N LEU A 503 -14.23 -0.78 -13.71
CA LEU A 503 -13.04 -0.89 -14.55
C LEU A 503 -11.82 -1.38 -13.74
N ARG A 504 -11.63 -0.90 -12.51
CA ARG A 504 -10.52 -1.27 -11.63
C ARG A 504 -11.01 -1.80 -10.30
N LEU A 505 -10.38 -2.88 -9.81
CA LEU A 505 -10.52 -3.35 -8.44
C LEU A 505 -9.16 -3.39 -7.76
N LEU A 506 -8.94 -2.47 -6.81
CA LEU A 506 -7.76 -2.44 -5.96
C LEU A 506 -7.92 -3.44 -4.82
N LEU A 507 -6.91 -4.28 -4.60
CA LEU A 507 -6.93 -5.31 -3.53
C LEU A 507 -5.77 -5.11 -2.54
N GLY A 508 -6.13 -4.73 -1.31
CA GLY A 508 -5.20 -4.46 -0.20
C GLY A 508 -5.06 -2.96 0.09
N SER A 509 -4.84 -2.60 1.36
CA SER A 509 -4.69 -1.19 1.80
C SER A 509 -3.55 -0.49 1.06
N PHE A 510 -2.39 -1.15 1.00
CA PHE A 510 -1.23 -0.67 0.25
C PHE A 510 -1.55 -0.31 -1.21
N ALA A 511 -2.35 -1.14 -1.90
CA ALA A 511 -2.74 -0.85 -3.28
C ALA A 511 -3.59 0.42 -3.39
N VAL A 512 -4.55 0.59 -2.48
CA VAL A 512 -5.44 1.75 -2.42
C VAL A 512 -4.66 3.03 -2.10
N GLU A 513 -3.76 2.98 -1.12
CA GLU A 513 -2.99 4.12 -0.64
C GLU A 513 -1.95 4.55 -1.69
N SER A 514 -1.11 3.63 -2.17
CA SER A 514 -0.05 3.96 -3.14
C SER A 514 -0.61 4.51 -4.46
N ILE A 515 -1.74 3.99 -4.95
CA ILE A 515 -2.37 4.53 -6.17
C ILE A 515 -2.99 5.90 -5.90
N ARG A 516 -3.65 6.09 -4.75
CA ARG A 516 -4.21 7.40 -4.38
C ARG A 516 -3.12 8.46 -4.33
N ASP A 517 -2.00 8.19 -3.68
CA ASP A 517 -0.93 9.17 -3.53
C ASP A 517 -0.22 9.42 -4.86
N ARG A 518 0.00 8.39 -5.68
CA ARG A 518 0.48 8.58 -7.05
C ARG A 518 -0.41 9.51 -7.86
N LEU A 519 -1.74 9.34 -7.79
CA LEU A 519 -2.69 10.18 -8.52
C LEU A 519 -2.66 11.63 -8.02
N ARG A 520 -2.47 11.86 -6.72
CA ARG A 520 -2.26 13.22 -6.18
C ARG A 520 -1.01 13.87 -6.78
N CYS A 521 0.11 13.15 -6.79
CA CYS A 521 1.34 13.66 -7.41
C CYS A 521 1.16 13.98 -8.90
N VAL A 522 0.42 13.15 -9.67
CA VAL A 522 0.10 13.47 -11.08
C VAL A 522 -0.68 14.77 -11.19
N ILE A 523 -1.68 14.96 -10.33
CA ILE A 523 -2.54 16.15 -10.35
C ILE A 523 -1.72 17.39 -10.01
N GLU A 524 -0.91 17.33 -8.94
CA GLU A 524 -0.04 18.42 -8.51
C GLU A 524 0.96 18.80 -9.60
N GLU A 525 1.65 17.82 -10.19
CA GLU A 525 2.55 18.03 -11.33
C GLU A 525 1.80 18.68 -12.50
N GLY A 526 0.61 18.20 -12.84
CA GLY A 526 -0.21 18.78 -13.90
C GLY A 526 -0.59 20.25 -13.66
N GLU A 527 -0.92 20.61 -12.41
CA GLU A 527 -1.25 21.98 -12.02
C GLU A 527 -0.03 22.90 -12.01
N ASP A 528 1.14 22.42 -11.59
CA ASP A 528 2.39 23.19 -11.60
C ASP A 528 2.78 23.67 -13.02
N TRP A 529 2.47 22.86 -14.04
CA TRP A 529 2.76 23.15 -15.44
C TRP A 529 1.55 23.69 -16.24
N ARG A 530 0.42 23.96 -15.58
CA ARG A 530 -0.84 24.33 -16.23
C ARG A 530 -0.75 25.56 -17.14
N GLU A 531 0.07 26.54 -16.77
CA GLU A 531 0.27 27.79 -17.53
C GLU A 531 0.93 27.58 -18.90
N LEU A 532 1.45 26.37 -19.19
CA LEU A 532 1.96 26.00 -20.52
C LEU A 532 0.84 25.60 -21.52
N ASN A 533 -0.42 25.76 -21.16
CA ASN A 533 -1.56 25.55 -22.06
C ASN A 533 -1.81 26.80 -22.92
N TRP A 534 -1.61 26.69 -24.25
CA TRP A 534 -1.96 27.77 -25.18
C TRP A 534 -3.45 27.66 -25.56
N PRO A 535 -4.29 28.66 -25.21
CA PRO A 535 -5.65 28.71 -25.73
C PRO A 535 -5.60 28.80 -27.26
N SER A 536 -6.48 28.07 -27.95
CA SER A 536 -6.60 28.20 -29.40
C SER A 536 -7.03 29.62 -29.77
N GLU A 537 -6.50 30.14 -30.88
CA GLU A 537 -6.77 31.49 -31.41
C GLU A 537 -8.27 31.76 -31.69
N GLU A 538 -9.13 30.75 -31.60
CA GLU A 538 -10.58 30.88 -31.76
C GLU A 538 -11.28 31.51 -30.54
N SER A 539 -10.59 31.71 -29.42
CA SER A 539 -11.15 32.35 -28.22
C SER A 539 -10.93 33.87 -28.13
N SER A 540 -10.19 34.49 -29.07
CA SER A 540 -9.92 35.94 -29.06
C SER A 540 -10.78 36.75 -30.06
N GLY A 541 -11.82 36.13 -30.62
CA GLY A 541 -12.65 36.71 -31.69
C GLY A 541 -14.09 37.06 -31.34
N ALA A 542 -14.47 37.14 -30.06
CA ALA A 542 -15.83 37.50 -29.65
C ALA A 542 -15.85 38.60 -28.58
N GLY A 543 -15.66 39.84 -29.04
CA GLY A 543 -16.40 41.02 -28.58
C GLY A 543 -16.28 41.44 -27.11
N ASP A 544 -15.19 42.11 -26.75
CA ASP A 544 -15.24 43.18 -25.74
C ASP A 544 -15.90 44.42 -26.37
N GLU A 545 -17.23 44.42 -26.45
CA GLU A 545 -18.02 45.66 -26.52
C GLU A 545 -18.73 45.87 -25.19
N LYS A 546 -18.14 46.77 -24.40
CA LYS A 546 -18.79 47.74 -23.49
C LYS A 546 -20.16 47.36 -22.92
N ASP A 547 -20.23 47.22 -21.60
CA ASP A 547 -21.17 48.00 -20.80
C ASP A 547 -20.73 48.06 -19.34
N GLU A 548 -19.91 49.08 -19.03
CA GLU A 548 -19.87 49.67 -17.69
C GLU A 548 -21.18 50.45 -17.48
N LYS A 549 -22.08 49.91 -16.67
CA LYS A 549 -23.02 50.72 -15.88
C LYS A 549 -23.17 50.12 -14.49
N GLU A 550 -22.47 50.74 -13.55
CA GLU A 550 -22.83 50.76 -12.13
C GLU A 550 -24.23 51.39 -11.94
N GLU A 551 -25.03 50.81 -11.03
CA GLU A 551 -25.81 51.46 -9.95
C GLU A 551 -27.02 50.57 -9.51
N PRO A 552 -27.56 50.72 -8.28
CA PRO A 552 -27.04 50.12 -7.05
C PRO A 552 -28.12 49.25 -6.35
N GLU A 553 -27.76 48.64 -5.23
CA GLU A 553 -28.68 47.97 -4.30
C GLU A 553 -29.92 48.82 -3.98
N ARG A 554 -31.11 48.20 -4.08
CA ARG A 554 -32.34 48.66 -3.41
C ARG A 554 -33.08 47.47 -2.81
N ASP A 555 -33.05 47.47 -1.49
CA ASP A 555 -34.00 46.97 -0.51
C ASP A 555 -35.29 46.34 -1.04
N GLU A 556 -35.49 45.07 -0.68
CA GLU A 556 -36.79 44.42 -0.64
C GLU A 556 -37.57 44.95 0.58
N GLU A 557 -38.53 45.86 0.34
CA GLU A 557 -39.71 45.98 1.19
C GLU A 557 -40.92 45.39 0.47
N ALA A 558 -41.57 44.46 1.16
CA ALA A 558 -42.83 43.87 0.79
C ALA A 558 -43.97 44.91 0.77
N ASP A 559 -44.86 44.84 -0.22
CA ASP A 559 -46.30 44.92 0.06
C ASP A 559 -47.13 44.40 -1.12
N ASP A 560 -47.99 43.44 -0.75
CA ASP A 560 -49.35 43.15 -1.19
C ASP A 560 -49.82 43.17 -2.66
N ASP A 561 -50.55 42.08 -2.92
CA ASP A 561 -51.84 42.02 -3.62
C ASP A 561 -51.95 41.57 -5.10
N VAL A 562 -52.33 40.29 -5.23
CA VAL A 562 -53.64 39.85 -5.78
C VAL A 562 -53.83 39.85 -7.32
N LYS A 563 -53.72 38.65 -7.92
CA LYS A 563 -54.70 37.92 -8.79
C LYS A 563 -54.00 37.04 -9.84
N GLU A 564 -54.18 35.72 -9.80
CA GLU A 564 -55.28 34.99 -10.48
C GLU A 564 -55.27 35.18 -12.01
N GLU A 565 -54.77 34.18 -12.75
CA GLU A 565 -55.55 33.35 -13.69
C GLU A 565 -54.71 32.75 -14.86
N THR A 566 -54.79 31.43 -14.94
CA THR A 566 -54.94 30.58 -16.15
C THR A 566 -53.86 30.54 -17.26
N ALA A 567 -53.23 29.36 -17.34
CA ALA A 567 -53.30 28.35 -18.42
C ALA A 567 -52.95 28.67 -19.91
N HIS A 568 -52.20 27.71 -20.47
CA HIS A 568 -51.91 27.39 -21.89
C HIS A 568 -50.85 28.29 -22.55
N ASN A 569 -49.74 27.75 -23.08
CA ASN A 569 -49.55 26.52 -23.86
C ASN A 569 -48.19 25.87 -23.60
#